data_AF-A0AA85B913-F1
#
_entry.id   AF-A0AA85B913-F1
#
_cell.length_a   1.000
_cell.length_b   1.000
_cell.length_c   1.000
_cell.angle_alpha   90.00
_cell.angle_beta   90.00
_cell.angle_gamma   90.00
#
_symmetry.space_group_name_H-M   'P 1'
#
loop_
_entity.id
_entity.type
_entity.pdbx_description
1 polymer ?
#
loop_
_entity_poly.entity_id
_entity_poly.type
_entity_poly.pdbx_seq_one_letter_code
_entity_poly.pdbx_strand_id
1 'polypeptide(L)'
;MNRCFDVFRTIHKLIETPEILERATTSVIEEFHQENVILLELRTTLRPIPTHRSYLNAVIRGIQNAPSVLDNKIYVTLILSIDRSKSLDEALLTLELAKEYYSNGLVSGIDLSGNPLVGNLCDFVSVLNTARSYGLKTTVHIAETADQSEDWCKFLRLHLPDRLGHGIFLTNSDENSVLAREIVLKSQIPLELCLTSNVKSKAIENYESHHLNYWMDKKHPICICTDDKGLFNCTLSGEFQLSVERCCLNNEQLFQILMDSVNMAFCTENVKKQLSHKIREYFNSFIFDNLNEK
;
A
#
# COMPACT_ATOMS: atom_id res chain seq x y z
N MET A 1 10.98 -14.86 -0.89
CA MET A 1 11.48 -13.56 -0.39
C MET A 1 12.83 -13.12 -1.01
N ASN A 2 13.98 -13.78 -0.76
CA ASN A 2 15.29 -13.30 -1.25
C ASN A 2 15.40 -13.02 -2.77
N ARG A 3 14.80 -13.86 -3.62
CA ARG A 3 14.81 -13.68 -5.08
C ARG A 3 14.08 -12.41 -5.54
N CYS A 4 13.10 -11.91 -4.78
CA CYS A 4 12.40 -10.66 -5.07
C CYS A 4 13.37 -9.47 -5.00
N PHE A 5 14.18 -9.41 -3.93
CA PHE A 5 15.21 -8.38 -3.75
C PHE A 5 16.31 -8.41 -4.82
N ASP A 6 16.60 -9.57 -5.40
CA ASP A 6 17.53 -9.67 -6.54
C ASP A 6 16.98 -9.02 -7.82
N VAL A 7 15.69 -9.20 -8.09
CA VAL A 7 15.02 -8.59 -9.24
C VAL A 7 14.94 -7.08 -9.07
N PHE A 8 14.59 -6.58 -7.87
CA PHE A 8 14.65 -5.13 -7.58
C PHE A 8 16.01 -4.52 -7.88
N ARG A 9 17.10 -5.18 -7.46
CA ARG A 9 18.46 -4.74 -7.77
C ARG A 9 18.75 -4.66 -9.26
N THR A 10 18.11 -5.50 -10.08
CA THR A 10 18.22 -5.47 -11.54
C THR A 10 17.42 -4.32 -12.13
N ILE A 11 16.15 -4.15 -11.72
CA ILE A 11 15.28 -3.05 -12.16
C ILE A 11 15.91 -1.68 -11.84
N HIS A 12 16.51 -1.55 -10.65
CA HIS A 12 17.20 -0.32 -10.24
C HIS A 12 18.34 0.08 -11.17
N LYS A 13 19.01 -0.88 -11.84
CA LYS A 13 20.06 -0.62 -12.83
C LYS A 13 19.51 -0.25 -14.22
N LEU A 14 18.21 -0.39 -14.46
CA LEU A 14 17.59 0.01 -15.72
C LEU A 14 17.02 1.43 -15.64
N ILE A 15 16.63 1.86 -14.44
CA ILE A 15 16.10 3.20 -14.17
C ILE A 15 17.24 4.04 -13.59
N GLU A 16 18.06 4.60 -14.48
CA GLU A 16 19.29 5.31 -14.11
C GLU A 16 19.20 6.83 -14.28
N THR A 17 18.17 7.35 -14.97
CA THR A 17 17.99 8.80 -15.19
C THR A 17 16.61 9.29 -14.75
N PRO A 18 16.49 10.59 -14.38
CA PRO A 18 15.20 11.22 -14.12
C PRO A 18 14.17 11.06 -15.25
N GLU A 19 14.59 11.10 -16.51
CA GLU A 19 13.68 11.01 -17.67
C GLU A 19 13.09 9.61 -17.81
N ILE A 20 13.90 8.56 -17.57
CA ILE A 20 13.41 7.18 -17.56
C ILE A 20 12.45 6.97 -16.40
N LEU A 21 12.77 7.53 -15.22
CA LEU A 21 11.92 7.45 -14.04
C LEU A 21 10.57 8.13 -14.27
N GLU A 22 10.58 9.35 -14.83
CA GLU A 22 9.35 10.08 -15.18
C GLU A 22 8.45 9.26 -16.11
N ARG A 23 9.03 8.70 -17.19
CA ARG A 23 8.30 7.82 -18.12
C ARG A 23 7.76 6.56 -17.45
N ALA A 24 8.55 5.92 -16.59
CA ALA A 24 8.13 4.73 -15.85
C ALA A 24 6.96 5.05 -14.91
N THR A 25 7.04 6.17 -14.19
CA THR A 25 5.96 6.64 -13.32
C THR A 25 4.67 6.87 -14.11
N THR A 26 4.73 7.57 -15.25
CA THR A 26 3.56 7.76 -16.12
C THR A 26 3.00 6.42 -16.60
N SER A 27 3.84 5.48 -17.05
CA SER A 27 3.40 4.16 -17.52
C SER A 27 2.63 3.39 -16.45
N VAL A 28 3.14 3.37 -15.20
CA VAL A 28 2.48 2.68 -14.09
C VAL A 28 1.09 3.24 -13.82
N ILE A 29 0.93 4.56 -13.86
CA ILE A 29 -0.37 5.22 -13.64
C ILE A 29 -1.35 4.86 -14.76
N GLU A 30 -0.91 4.91 -16.01
CA GLU A 30 -1.75 4.56 -17.16
C GLU A 30 -2.14 3.07 -17.17
N GLU A 31 -1.25 2.17 -16.73
CA GLU A 31 -1.57 0.75 -16.58
C GLU A 31 -2.65 0.52 -15.52
N PHE A 32 -2.56 1.18 -14.35
CA PHE A 32 -3.63 1.11 -13.35
C PHE A 32 -4.93 1.75 -13.86
N HIS A 33 -4.86 2.86 -14.58
CA HIS A 33 -6.04 3.49 -15.17
C HIS A 33 -6.74 2.55 -16.18
N GLN A 34 -5.98 1.81 -17.01
CA GLN A 34 -6.53 0.82 -17.95
C GLN A 34 -7.31 -0.31 -17.25
N GLU A 35 -7.02 -0.56 -15.96
CA GLU A 35 -7.77 -1.49 -15.11
C GLU A 35 -8.94 -0.81 -14.35
N ASN A 36 -9.33 0.40 -14.74
CA ASN A 36 -10.36 1.23 -14.09
C ASN A 36 -10.04 1.65 -12.65
N VAL A 37 -8.76 1.70 -12.28
CA VAL A 37 -8.36 2.29 -10.99
C VAL A 37 -8.66 3.78 -11.00
N ILE A 38 -9.45 4.22 -10.01
CA ILE A 38 -9.86 5.63 -9.84
C ILE A 38 -9.06 6.37 -8.76
N LEU A 39 -8.31 5.63 -7.94
CA LEU A 39 -7.42 6.14 -6.89
C LEU A 39 -6.16 5.27 -6.83
N LEU A 40 -4.99 5.89 -6.93
CA LEU A 40 -3.69 5.22 -6.77
C LEU A 40 -2.82 5.97 -5.76
N GLU A 41 -2.40 5.28 -4.71
CA GLU A 41 -1.36 5.77 -3.80
C GLU A 41 -0.04 5.12 -4.20
N LEU A 42 0.72 5.80 -5.04
CA LEU A 42 2.00 5.29 -5.51
C LEU A 42 3.02 5.42 -4.37
N ARG A 43 3.74 4.32 -4.05
CA ARG A 43 4.83 4.33 -3.07
C ARG A 43 6.18 4.16 -3.75
N THR A 44 7.21 4.85 -3.26
CA THR A 44 8.55 4.75 -3.84
C THR A 44 9.65 5.09 -2.84
N THR A 45 10.72 4.29 -2.84
CA THR A 45 11.95 4.59 -2.12
C THR A 45 12.81 5.55 -2.95
N LEU A 46 13.20 6.68 -2.38
CA LEU A 46 14.02 7.66 -3.08
C LEU A 46 15.40 7.08 -3.40
N ARG A 47 15.88 7.32 -4.63
CA ARG A 47 17.25 6.95 -5.04
C ARG A 47 18.03 8.18 -5.51
N PRO A 48 19.35 8.26 -5.30
CA PRO A 48 20.14 9.43 -5.67
C PRO A 48 20.50 9.42 -7.17
N ILE A 49 19.51 9.64 -8.06
CA ILE A 49 19.72 9.72 -9.52
C ILE A 49 19.31 11.09 -10.09
N PRO A 50 20.22 12.09 -10.15
CA PRO A 50 21.51 12.16 -9.45
C PRO A 50 21.38 12.49 -7.94
N THR A 51 20.22 12.98 -7.49
CA THR A 51 19.94 13.26 -6.06
C THR A 51 18.56 12.74 -5.69
N HIS A 52 18.31 12.50 -4.39
CA HIS A 52 16.99 12.10 -3.90
C HIS A 52 15.89 13.10 -4.27
N ARG A 53 16.22 14.40 -4.25
CA ARG A 53 15.31 15.47 -4.69
C ARG A 53 15.03 15.40 -6.19
N SER A 54 16.05 15.14 -7.01
CA SER A 54 15.86 14.98 -8.46
C SER A 54 14.98 13.78 -8.78
N TYR A 55 15.16 12.67 -8.07
CA TYR A 55 14.30 11.49 -8.16
C TYR A 55 12.85 11.84 -7.82
N LEU A 56 12.63 12.47 -6.67
CA LEU A 56 11.30 12.88 -6.25
C LEU A 56 10.64 13.81 -7.27
N ASN A 57 11.36 14.82 -7.76
CA ASN A 57 10.86 15.73 -8.78
C ASN A 57 10.47 15.01 -10.08
N ALA A 58 11.23 13.99 -10.50
CA ALA A 58 10.90 13.20 -11.68
C ALA A 58 9.63 12.36 -11.51
N VAL A 59 9.46 11.73 -10.34
CA VAL A 59 8.21 11.02 -10.00
C VAL A 59 7.02 11.99 -9.99
N ILE A 60 7.18 13.15 -9.36
CA ILE A 60 6.13 14.18 -9.31
C ILE A 60 5.72 14.64 -10.72
N ARG A 61 6.70 14.93 -11.59
CA ARG A 61 6.40 15.27 -12.99
C ARG A 61 5.71 14.12 -13.72
N GLY A 62 6.15 12.88 -13.50
CA GLY A 62 5.53 11.70 -14.11
C GLY A 62 4.07 11.53 -13.70
N ILE A 63 3.73 11.84 -12.44
CA ILE A 63 2.36 11.87 -11.95
C ILE A 63 1.56 13.02 -12.59
N GLN A 64 2.09 14.24 -12.53
CA GLN A 64 1.40 15.44 -13.00
C GLN A 64 1.18 15.44 -14.52
N ASN A 65 2.08 14.82 -15.27
CA ASN A 65 2.03 14.73 -16.73
C ASN A 65 1.29 13.48 -17.23
N ALA A 66 0.83 12.59 -16.34
CA ALA A 66 0.07 11.42 -16.74
C ALA A 66 -1.27 11.84 -17.38
N PRO A 67 -1.56 11.42 -18.63
CA PRO A 67 -2.79 11.82 -19.32
C PRO A 67 -4.07 11.53 -18.52
N SER A 68 -4.15 10.37 -17.86
CA SER A 68 -5.28 9.98 -17.03
C SER A 68 -5.47 10.86 -15.79
N VAL A 69 -4.39 11.43 -15.25
CA VAL A 69 -4.44 12.40 -14.14
C VAL A 69 -4.93 13.75 -14.65
N LEU A 70 -4.38 14.24 -15.77
CA LEU A 70 -4.80 15.50 -16.41
C LEU A 70 -6.28 15.48 -16.81
N ASP A 71 -6.77 14.34 -17.27
CA ASP A 71 -8.17 14.12 -17.65
C ASP A 71 -9.09 13.88 -16.43
N ASN A 72 -8.58 13.93 -15.20
CA ASN A 72 -9.30 13.62 -13.96
C ASN A 72 -9.97 12.22 -13.94
N LYS A 73 -9.36 11.24 -14.61
CA LYS A 73 -9.83 9.85 -14.66
C LYS A 73 -9.33 9.02 -13.48
N ILE A 74 -8.12 9.33 -12.98
CA ILE A 74 -7.51 8.70 -11.81
C ILE A 74 -6.96 9.78 -10.87
N TYR A 75 -7.21 9.61 -9.57
CA TYR A 75 -6.60 10.44 -8.53
C TYR A 75 -5.32 9.76 -8.03
N VAL A 76 -4.20 10.50 -7.96
CA VAL A 76 -2.92 9.93 -7.54
C VAL A 76 -2.36 10.69 -6.34
N THR A 77 -1.92 9.98 -5.31
CA THR A 77 -1.09 10.50 -4.22
C THR A 77 0.23 9.76 -4.16
N LEU A 78 1.21 10.36 -3.50
CA LEU A 78 2.56 9.83 -3.38
C LEU A 78 2.90 9.55 -1.91
N ILE A 79 3.41 8.35 -1.64
CA ILE A 79 3.95 7.94 -0.34
C ILE A 79 5.45 7.71 -0.51
N LEU A 80 6.27 8.34 0.33
CA LEU A 80 7.71 8.15 0.30
C LEU A 80 8.11 7.00 1.22
N SER A 81 8.76 5.98 0.68
CA SER A 81 9.15 4.78 1.42
C SER A 81 10.53 4.94 2.06
N ILE A 82 10.60 4.64 3.35
CA ILE A 82 11.83 4.37 4.09
C ILE A 82 12.14 2.87 3.93
N ASP A 83 13.32 2.56 3.39
CA ASP A 83 13.82 1.19 3.34
C ASP A 83 14.52 0.86 4.66
N ARG A 84 13.95 -0.07 5.44
CA ARG A 84 14.49 -0.45 6.76
C ARG A 84 15.89 -1.08 6.71
N SER A 85 16.36 -1.48 5.52
CA SER A 85 17.73 -1.96 5.32
C SER A 85 18.77 -0.84 5.16
N LYS A 86 18.33 0.42 5.13
CA LYS A 86 19.15 1.63 5.02
C LYS A 86 19.39 2.29 6.36
N SER A 87 20.25 3.31 6.38
CA SER A 87 20.58 4.05 7.60
C SER A 87 19.43 4.93 8.06
N LEU A 88 19.41 5.27 9.36
CA LEU A 88 18.50 6.27 9.90
C LEU A 88 18.69 7.65 9.26
N ASP A 89 19.89 7.97 8.76
CA ASP A 89 20.13 9.21 8.03
C ASP A 89 19.35 9.26 6.70
N GLU A 90 19.25 8.13 5.99
CA GLU A 90 18.40 8.05 4.78
C GLU A 90 16.90 8.15 5.13
N ALA A 91 16.50 7.60 6.27
CA ALA A 91 15.14 7.73 6.78
C ALA A 91 14.79 9.19 7.13
N LEU A 92 15.70 9.91 7.80
CA LEU A 92 15.56 11.32 8.12
C LEU A 92 15.53 12.20 6.86
N LEU A 93 16.37 11.89 5.87
CA LEU A 93 16.33 12.58 4.58
C LEU A 93 14.99 12.41 3.87
N THR A 94 14.44 11.19 3.89
CA THR A 94 13.12 10.88 3.31
C THR A 94 12.02 11.66 4.03
N LEU A 95 12.08 11.73 5.36
CA LEU A 95 11.16 12.54 6.17
C LEU A 95 11.23 14.02 5.82
N GLU A 96 12.42 14.61 5.71
CA GLU A 96 12.56 16.04 5.39
C GLU A 96 12.00 16.37 4.00
N LEU A 97 12.25 15.52 3.00
CA LEU A 97 11.63 15.68 1.69
C LEU A 97 10.12 15.47 1.73
N ALA A 98 9.62 14.50 2.50
CA ALA A 98 8.17 14.31 2.64
C ALA A 98 7.50 15.56 3.24
N LYS A 99 8.09 16.14 4.29
CA LYS A 99 7.58 17.36 4.94
C LYS A 99 7.55 18.55 3.99
N GLU A 100 8.61 18.73 3.20
CA GLU A 100 8.69 19.83 2.24
C GLU A 100 7.57 19.74 1.18
N TYR A 101 7.38 18.55 0.61
CA TYR A 101 6.43 18.34 -0.49
C TYR A 101 4.99 18.07 -0.04
N TYR A 102 4.76 17.82 1.25
CA TYR A 102 3.42 17.70 1.83
C TYR A 102 2.56 18.94 1.54
N SER A 103 3.18 20.13 1.60
CA SER A 103 2.52 21.41 1.31
C SER A 103 1.97 21.53 -0.12
N ASN A 104 2.54 20.78 -1.07
CA ASN A 104 2.10 20.75 -2.47
C ASN A 104 0.89 19.81 -2.69
N GLY A 105 0.42 19.13 -1.65
CA GLY A 105 -0.79 18.29 -1.67
C GLY A 105 -0.64 16.93 -2.35
N LEU A 106 0.50 16.64 -2.99
CA LEU A 106 0.73 15.36 -3.69
C LEU A 106 1.33 14.28 -2.78
N VAL A 107 2.33 14.63 -1.96
CA VAL A 107 2.89 13.71 -0.97
C VAL A 107 1.95 13.65 0.22
N SER A 108 1.43 12.46 0.53
CA SER A 108 0.41 12.26 1.55
C SER A 108 0.92 11.53 2.80
N GLY A 109 2.04 10.81 2.70
CA GLY A 109 2.55 10.04 3.80
C GLY A 109 3.93 9.42 3.59
N ILE A 110 4.32 8.62 4.58
CA ILE A 110 5.55 7.83 4.61
C ILE A 110 5.19 6.36 4.79
N ASP A 111 5.93 5.50 4.09
CA ASP A 111 5.91 4.05 4.24
C ASP A 111 7.19 3.56 4.93
N LEU A 112 7.11 2.50 5.73
CA LEU A 112 8.28 1.74 6.18
C LEU A 112 8.22 0.33 5.58
N SER A 113 9.14 0.04 4.66
CA SER A 113 9.21 -1.20 3.88
C SER A 113 10.65 -1.72 3.81
N GLY A 114 11.05 -2.39 2.73
CA GLY A 114 12.36 -3.03 2.59
C GLY A 114 12.41 -4.46 3.13
N ASN A 115 13.62 -5.02 3.26
CA ASN A 115 13.78 -6.41 3.69
C ASN A 115 13.39 -6.59 5.18
N PRO A 116 12.34 -7.37 5.51
CA PRO A 116 11.87 -7.51 6.89
C PRO A 116 12.86 -8.20 7.83
N LEU A 117 13.87 -8.90 7.28
CA LEU A 117 14.92 -9.57 8.05
C LEU A 117 16.11 -8.67 8.39
N VAL A 118 16.08 -7.39 7.99
CA VAL A 118 17.17 -6.42 8.20
C VAL A 118 16.66 -5.22 8.98
N GLY A 119 17.51 -4.69 9.87
CA GLY A 119 17.19 -3.54 10.72
C GLY A 119 16.29 -3.91 11.91
N ASN A 120 16.07 -2.94 12.80
CA ASN A 120 15.11 -3.08 13.90
C ASN A 120 13.90 -2.17 13.64
N LEU A 121 12.70 -2.75 13.66
CA LEU A 121 11.45 -2.03 13.39
C LEU A 121 11.26 -0.83 14.35
N CYS A 122 11.68 -0.97 15.62
CA CYS A 122 11.52 0.07 16.63
C CYS A 122 12.45 1.28 16.42
N ASP A 123 13.54 1.15 15.66
CA ASP A 123 14.47 2.27 15.41
C ASP A 123 13.80 3.42 14.65
N PHE A 124 12.78 3.09 13.84
CA PHE A 124 12.09 4.05 12.98
C PHE A 124 10.90 4.74 13.67
N VAL A 125 10.54 4.34 14.90
CA VAL A 125 9.39 4.90 15.66
C VAL A 125 9.50 6.42 15.78
N SER A 126 10.69 6.95 16.08
CA SER A 126 10.90 8.39 16.23
C SER A 126 10.64 9.15 14.93
N VAL A 127 11.14 8.62 13.81
CA VAL A 127 10.95 9.21 12.46
C VAL A 127 9.47 9.19 12.07
N LEU A 128 8.78 8.08 12.29
CA LEU A 128 7.35 7.93 11.96
C LEU A 128 6.45 8.79 12.85
N ASN A 129 6.74 8.89 14.14
CA ASN A 129 6.03 9.81 15.05
C ASN A 129 6.26 11.26 14.67
N THR A 130 7.48 11.61 14.24
CA THR A 130 7.76 12.94 13.71
C THR A 130 6.95 13.21 12.45
N ALA A 131 6.88 12.28 11.50
CA ALA A 131 6.04 12.42 10.30
C ALA A 131 4.58 12.76 10.65
N ARG A 132 3.98 11.99 11.57
CA ARG A 132 2.61 12.22 12.04
C ARG A 132 2.40 13.60 12.67
N SER A 133 3.39 14.10 13.41
CA SER A 133 3.32 15.45 14.01
C SER A 133 3.23 16.58 12.98
N TYR A 134 3.66 16.32 11.73
CA TYR A 134 3.54 17.24 10.59
C TYR A 134 2.29 16.98 9.73
N GLY A 135 1.42 16.04 10.12
CA GLY A 135 0.20 15.69 9.38
C GLY A 135 0.40 14.66 8.27
N LEU A 136 1.63 14.18 8.04
CA LEU A 136 1.89 13.05 7.14
C LEU A 136 1.28 11.78 7.72
N LYS A 137 0.67 11.00 6.85
CA LYS A 137 0.13 9.67 7.18
C LYS A 137 1.23 8.63 7.20
N THR A 138 1.07 7.57 7.99
CA THR A 138 2.05 6.47 8.04
C THR A 138 1.42 5.12 7.68
N THR A 139 2.07 4.40 6.77
CA THR A 139 1.81 2.97 6.51
C THR A 139 3.07 2.18 6.81
N VAL A 140 2.94 0.97 7.36
CA VAL A 140 4.10 0.18 7.82
C VAL A 140 3.90 -1.27 7.42
N HIS A 141 4.88 -1.82 6.69
CA HIS A 141 4.91 -3.25 6.43
C HIS A 141 5.31 -3.97 7.71
N ILE A 142 4.47 -4.90 8.16
CA ILE A 142 4.64 -5.60 9.43
C ILE A 142 4.18 -7.05 9.32
N ALA A 143 4.74 -7.92 10.15
CA ALA A 143 4.38 -9.34 10.20
C ALA A 143 4.45 -10.03 8.83
N GLU A 144 5.49 -9.73 8.05
CA GLU A 144 5.80 -10.36 6.74
C GLU A 144 6.54 -11.70 6.90
N THR A 145 7.12 -11.96 8.08
CA THR A 145 7.86 -13.17 8.48
C THR A 145 7.29 -13.68 9.81
N ALA A 146 7.48 -14.94 10.19
CA ALA A 146 6.80 -15.50 11.37
C ALA A 146 7.47 -15.15 12.72
N ASP A 147 8.79 -15.01 12.74
CA ASP A 147 9.59 -15.11 13.97
C ASP A 147 9.97 -13.75 14.59
N GLN A 148 9.17 -12.71 14.38
CA GLN A 148 9.44 -11.34 14.86
C GLN A 148 8.26 -10.72 15.62
N SER A 149 7.38 -11.55 16.19
CA SER A 149 6.14 -11.08 16.82
C SER A 149 6.34 -10.15 18.02
N GLU A 150 7.42 -10.33 18.79
CA GLU A 150 7.80 -9.42 19.88
C GLU A 150 8.08 -8.00 19.36
N ASP A 151 8.82 -7.88 18.25
CA ASP A 151 9.16 -6.59 17.65
C ASP A 151 7.91 -5.87 17.12
N TRP A 152 6.98 -6.59 16.49
CA TRP A 152 5.73 -5.98 16.00
C TRP A 152 4.86 -5.50 17.16
N CYS A 153 4.72 -6.33 18.20
CA CYS A 153 3.95 -5.99 19.40
C CYS A 153 4.53 -4.75 20.10
N LYS A 154 5.86 -4.72 20.28
CA LYS A 154 6.57 -3.57 20.85
C LYS A 154 6.40 -2.33 19.99
N PHE A 155 6.56 -2.44 18.67
CA PHE A 155 6.38 -1.34 17.74
C PHE A 155 4.96 -0.75 17.84
N LEU A 156 3.93 -1.59 17.77
CA LEU A 156 2.53 -1.16 17.82
C LEU A 156 2.13 -0.52 19.16
N ARG A 157 2.86 -0.79 20.25
CA ARG A 157 2.69 -0.07 21.53
C ARG A 157 3.30 1.33 21.53
N LEU A 158 4.30 1.57 20.68
CA LEU A 158 5.03 2.83 20.59
C LEU A 158 4.58 3.73 19.43
N HIS A 159 4.00 3.13 18.39
CA HIS A 159 3.50 3.80 17.20
C HIS A 159 2.26 3.09 16.66
N LEU A 160 1.17 3.84 16.47
CA LEU A 160 -0.04 3.35 15.79
C LEU A 160 -0.07 3.96 14.38
N PRO A 161 0.31 3.20 13.33
CA PRO A 161 0.28 3.71 11.97
C PRO A 161 -1.16 3.88 11.48
N ASP A 162 -1.35 4.70 10.45
CA ASP A 162 -2.66 4.88 9.82
C ASP A 162 -3.09 3.63 9.02
N ARG A 163 -2.14 2.82 8.54
CA ARG A 163 -2.38 1.51 7.88
C ARG A 163 -1.23 0.52 8.10
N LEU A 164 -1.47 -0.75 7.86
CA LEU A 164 -0.46 -1.82 7.87
C LEU A 164 -0.38 -2.53 6.52
N GLY A 165 0.84 -2.72 6.02
CA GLY A 165 1.12 -3.57 4.87
C GLY A 165 1.26 -5.03 5.28
N HIS A 166 0.65 -5.94 4.50
CA HIS A 166 0.66 -7.40 4.69
C HIS A 166 -0.03 -7.87 5.96
N GLY A 167 0.65 -7.84 7.12
CA GLY A 167 0.09 -8.34 8.38
C GLY A 167 -0.11 -9.86 8.43
N ILE A 168 0.67 -10.63 7.66
CA ILE A 168 0.46 -12.07 7.42
C ILE A 168 0.44 -12.87 8.70
N PHE A 169 1.49 -12.69 9.51
CA PHE A 169 1.68 -13.48 10.72
C PHE A 169 0.99 -12.87 11.96
N LEU A 170 0.25 -11.77 11.79
CA LEU A 170 -0.61 -11.26 12.88
C LEU A 170 -1.68 -12.25 13.26
N THR A 171 -2.08 -13.19 12.39
CA THR A 171 -3.08 -14.21 12.70
C THR A 171 -2.52 -15.43 13.44
N ASN A 172 -1.21 -15.47 13.70
CA ASN A 172 -0.61 -16.55 14.48
C ASN A 172 -1.11 -16.58 15.93
N SER A 173 -0.95 -17.74 16.55
CA SER A 173 -1.45 -18.03 17.89
C SER A 173 -0.42 -17.80 19.00
N ASP A 174 0.81 -17.40 18.68
CA ASP A 174 1.79 -17.04 19.71
C ASP A 174 1.37 -15.78 20.47
N GLU A 175 1.79 -15.67 21.72
CA GLU A 175 1.36 -14.63 22.66
C GLU A 175 1.54 -13.21 22.10
N ASN A 176 2.71 -12.93 21.52
CA ASN A 176 3.01 -11.60 20.99
C ASN A 176 2.21 -11.27 19.72
N SER A 177 1.98 -12.25 18.84
CA SER A 177 1.09 -12.06 17.68
C SER A 177 -0.35 -11.79 18.11
N VAL A 178 -0.84 -12.49 19.14
CA VAL A 178 -2.18 -12.24 19.72
C VAL A 178 -2.27 -10.81 20.26
N LEU A 179 -1.29 -10.37 21.05
CA LEU A 179 -1.25 -9.02 21.62
C LEU A 179 -1.15 -7.93 20.53
N ALA A 180 -0.29 -8.12 19.54
CA ALA A 180 -0.17 -7.22 18.39
C ALA A 180 -1.51 -7.13 17.62
N ARG A 181 -2.13 -8.27 17.33
CA ARG A 181 -3.43 -8.34 16.64
C ARG A 181 -4.54 -7.66 17.43
N GLU A 182 -4.55 -7.78 18.76
CA GLU A 182 -5.52 -7.07 19.59
C GLU A 182 -5.38 -5.54 19.48
N ILE A 183 -4.14 -5.02 19.42
CA ILE A 183 -3.91 -3.59 19.21
C ILE A 183 -4.48 -3.15 17.86
N VAL A 184 -4.23 -3.93 16.80
CA VAL A 184 -4.74 -3.66 15.45
C VAL A 184 -6.27 -3.66 15.41
N LEU A 185 -6.91 -4.69 15.98
CA LEU A 185 -8.38 -4.81 16.04
C LEU A 185 -9.01 -3.67 16.85
N LYS A 186 -8.48 -3.37 18.04
CA LYS A 186 -9.02 -2.31 18.92
C LYS A 186 -8.87 -0.92 18.31
N SER A 187 -7.75 -0.69 17.61
CA SER A 187 -7.44 0.60 16.98
C SER A 187 -8.03 0.74 15.58
N GLN A 188 -8.65 -0.32 15.04
CA GLN A 188 -9.22 -0.37 13.69
C GLN A 188 -8.20 0.04 12.60
N ILE A 189 -6.92 -0.36 12.77
CA ILE A 189 -5.86 -0.03 11.81
C ILE A 189 -6.06 -0.88 10.55
N PRO A 190 -6.38 -0.29 9.39
CA PRO A 190 -6.68 -1.06 8.19
C PRO A 190 -5.46 -1.82 7.65
N LEU A 191 -5.69 -2.95 6.97
CA LEU A 191 -4.64 -3.73 6.33
C LEU A 191 -4.67 -3.67 4.80
N GLU A 192 -3.49 -3.50 4.20
CA GLU A 192 -3.22 -3.61 2.77
C GLU A 192 -2.84 -5.06 2.45
N LEU A 193 -3.75 -5.81 1.80
CA LEU A 193 -3.61 -7.24 1.56
C LEU A 193 -3.12 -7.54 0.13
N CYS A 194 -2.02 -8.27 0.02
CA CYS A 194 -1.33 -8.52 -1.25
C CYS A 194 -1.30 -10.03 -1.57
N LEU A 195 -2.39 -10.56 -2.13
CA LEU A 195 -2.59 -12.02 -2.27
C LEU A 195 -1.49 -12.69 -3.09
N THR A 196 -1.26 -12.21 -4.32
CA THR A 196 -0.25 -12.80 -5.21
C THR A 196 1.16 -12.61 -4.66
N SER A 197 1.46 -11.47 -4.05
CA SER A 197 2.76 -11.23 -3.41
C SER A 197 3.00 -12.24 -2.28
N ASN A 198 2.03 -12.43 -1.40
CA ASN A 198 2.13 -13.33 -0.25
C ASN A 198 2.34 -14.79 -0.68
N VAL A 199 1.65 -15.25 -1.72
CA VAL A 199 1.81 -16.61 -2.26
C VAL A 199 3.15 -16.76 -3.01
N LYS A 200 3.48 -15.83 -3.91
CA LYS A 200 4.72 -15.92 -4.72
C LYS A 200 6.00 -15.71 -3.90
N SER A 201 5.92 -14.94 -2.81
CA SER A 201 7.03 -14.78 -1.87
C SER A 201 7.23 -16.00 -0.96
N LYS A 202 6.27 -16.94 -0.95
CA LYS A 202 6.13 -18.12 -0.08
C LYS A 202 5.88 -17.78 1.40
N ALA A 203 5.31 -16.61 1.68
CA ALA A 203 4.87 -16.26 3.03
C ALA A 203 3.55 -16.98 3.39
N ILE A 204 2.71 -17.23 2.39
CA ILE A 204 1.49 -18.04 2.49
C ILE A 204 1.59 -19.19 1.46
N GLU A 205 1.07 -20.36 1.82
CA GLU A 205 1.18 -21.57 0.99
C GLU A 205 0.36 -21.45 -0.31
N ASN A 206 -0.88 -20.98 -0.22
CA ASN A 206 -1.81 -20.87 -1.34
C ASN A 206 -2.87 -19.78 -1.07
N TYR A 207 -3.67 -19.44 -2.08
CA TYR A 207 -4.67 -18.36 -1.97
C TYR A 207 -5.81 -18.71 -0.99
N GLU A 208 -6.16 -19.99 -0.88
CA GLU A 208 -7.23 -20.50 -0.02
C GLU A 208 -6.88 -20.37 1.48
N SER A 209 -5.58 -20.43 1.81
CA SER A 209 -5.03 -20.23 3.15
C SER A 209 -4.71 -18.76 3.46
N HIS A 210 -5.06 -17.83 2.57
CA HIS A 210 -4.78 -16.42 2.80
C HIS A 210 -5.57 -15.89 4.01
N HIS A 211 -4.91 -15.08 4.85
CA HIS A 211 -5.52 -14.46 6.04
C HIS A 211 -6.58 -13.39 5.71
N LEU A 212 -7.03 -13.27 4.45
CA LEU A 212 -8.04 -12.30 4.04
C LEU A 212 -9.37 -12.62 4.72
N ASN A 213 -9.79 -13.88 4.67
CA ASN A 213 -11.06 -14.32 5.27
C ASN A 213 -11.08 -14.12 6.78
N TYR A 214 -9.93 -14.26 7.46
CA TYR A 214 -9.81 -13.96 8.88
C TYR A 214 -10.25 -12.51 9.19
N TRP A 215 -9.73 -11.53 8.46
CA TRP A 215 -10.03 -10.11 8.70
C TRP A 215 -11.46 -9.75 8.28
N MET A 216 -11.96 -10.37 7.20
CA MET A 216 -13.35 -10.22 6.76
C MET A 216 -14.35 -10.75 7.81
N ASP A 217 -14.08 -11.91 8.40
CA ASP A 217 -14.92 -12.48 9.48
C ASP A 217 -14.97 -11.57 10.72
N LYS A 218 -13.89 -10.80 10.95
CA LYS A 218 -13.81 -9.79 12.02
C LYS A 218 -14.44 -8.45 11.63
N LYS A 219 -14.93 -8.30 10.40
CA LYS A 219 -15.40 -7.02 9.83
C LYS A 219 -14.36 -5.91 9.99
N HIS A 220 -13.09 -6.28 9.86
CA HIS A 220 -11.97 -5.36 10.03
C HIS A 220 -11.64 -4.70 8.68
N PRO A 221 -11.34 -3.38 8.65
CA PRO A 221 -11.09 -2.67 7.39
C PRO A 221 -9.86 -3.21 6.67
N ILE A 222 -10.03 -3.53 5.39
CA ILE A 222 -8.96 -4.00 4.51
C ILE A 222 -9.06 -3.36 3.12
N CYS A 223 -7.95 -3.35 2.40
CA CYS A 223 -7.95 -3.17 0.94
C CYS A 223 -7.13 -4.28 0.26
N ILE A 224 -7.48 -4.58 -0.98
CA ILE A 224 -6.70 -5.51 -1.82
C ILE A 224 -5.71 -4.68 -2.65
N CYS A 225 -4.44 -5.08 -2.65
CA CYS A 225 -3.34 -4.38 -3.31
C CYS A 225 -2.49 -5.33 -4.15
N THR A 226 -1.83 -4.80 -5.18
CA THR A 226 -0.93 -5.59 -6.04
C THR A 226 0.44 -5.83 -5.42
N ASP A 227 0.82 -5.04 -4.41
CA ASP A 227 2.22 -4.86 -4.03
C ASP A 227 3.02 -4.42 -5.27
N ASP A 228 3.94 -5.24 -5.75
CA ASP A 228 4.70 -5.02 -6.98
C ASP A 228 4.08 -5.70 -8.21
N LYS A 229 3.15 -5.00 -8.87
CA LYS A 229 2.46 -5.44 -10.11
C LYS A 229 3.40 -6.09 -11.13
N GLY A 230 4.51 -5.40 -11.46
CA GLY A 230 5.48 -5.88 -12.46
C GLY A 230 6.32 -7.06 -11.99
N LEU A 231 6.75 -7.06 -10.73
CA LEU A 231 7.58 -8.13 -10.15
C LEU A 231 6.79 -9.43 -10.04
N PHE A 232 5.56 -9.33 -9.53
CA PHE A 232 4.69 -10.48 -9.33
C PHE A 232 3.88 -10.82 -10.57
N ASN A 233 4.00 -10.07 -11.67
CA ASN A 233 3.21 -10.26 -12.89
C ASN A 233 1.72 -10.46 -12.58
N CYS A 234 1.15 -9.49 -11.86
CA CYS A 234 -0.27 -9.47 -11.50
C CYS A 234 -0.94 -8.16 -11.97
N THR A 235 -2.23 -8.05 -11.70
CA THR A 235 -3.08 -6.92 -12.07
C THR A 235 -4.02 -6.69 -10.88
N LEU A 236 -4.47 -5.46 -10.63
CA LEU A 236 -5.40 -5.23 -9.50
C LEU A 236 -6.72 -5.96 -9.74
N SER A 237 -7.20 -5.96 -11.00
CA SER A 237 -8.36 -6.75 -11.41
C SER A 237 -8.14 -8.25 -11.17
N GLY A 238 -6.92 -8.75 -11.39
CA GLY A 238 -6.54 -10.13 -11.11
C GLY A 238 -6.54 -10.45 -9.61
N GLU A 239 -6.07 -9.54 -8.76
CA GLU A 239 -6.16 -9.73 -7.30
C GLU A 239 -7.62 -9.80 -6.82
N PHE A 240 -8.51 -8.95 -7.36
CA PHE A 240 -9.94 -9.04 -7.07
C PHE A 240 -10.56 -10.33 -7.61
N GLN A 241 -10.22 -10.76 -8.82
CA GLN A 241 -10.66 -12.04 -9.37
C GLN A 241 -10.24 -13.22 -8.47
N LEU A 242 -8.97 -13.24 -8.03
CA LEU A 242 -8.46 -14.25 -7.10
C LEU A 242 -9.23 -14.23 -5.77
N SER A 243 -9.55 -13.05 -5.24
CA SER A 243 -10.33 -12.95 -3.99
C SER A 243 -11.73 -13.55 -4.11
N VAL A 244 -12.37 -13.45 -5.27
CA VAL A 244 -13.67 -14.08 -5.55
C VAL A 244 -13.51 -15.58 -5.73
N GLU A 245 -12.61 -16.00 -6.61
CA GLU A 245 -12.46 -17.41 -7.01
C GLU A 245 -11.85 -18.30 -5.92
N ARG A 246 -10.94 -17.75 -5.10
CA ARG A 246 -10.12 -18.52 -4.15
C ARG A 246 -10.43 -18.23 -2.70
N CYS A 247 -10.90 -17.02 -2.39
CA CYS A 247 -11.32 -16.65 -1.04
C CYS A 247 -12.84 -16.61 -0.89
N CYS A 248 -13.60 -16.90 -1.96
CA CYS A 248 -15.06 -16.96 -1.98
C CYS A 248 -15.74 -15.65 -1.60
N LEU A 249 -15.13 -14.50 -1.93
CA LEU A 249 -15.76 -13.21 -1.70
C LEU A 249 -16.99 -13.01 -2.57
N ASN A 250 -18.06 -12.47 -1.96
CA ASN A 250 -19.28 -12.09 -2.66
C ASN A 250 -19.33 -10.57 -2.97
N ASN A 251 -20.33 -10.14 -3.73
CA ASN A 251 -20.47 -8.75 -4.16
C ASN A 251 -20.61 -7.75 -3.00
N GLU A 252 -21.27 -8.12 -1.89
CA GLU A 252 -21.40 -7.26 -0.71
C GLU A 252 -20.03 -7.04 -0.04
N GLN A 253 -19.24 -8.11 0.07
CA GLN A 253 -17.88 -8.03 0.61
C GLN A 253 -16.96 -7.22 -0.30
N LEU A 254 -17.04 -7.39 -1.63
CA LEU A 254 -16.30 -6.57 -2.58
C LEU A 254 -16.64 -5.09 -2.46
N PHE A 255 -17.93 -4.76 -2.37
CA PHE A 255 -18.39 -3.39 -2.14
C PHE A 255 -17.82 -2.82 -0.85
N GLN A 256 -17.87 -3.58 0.26
CA GLN A 256 -17.33 -3.15 1.54
C GLN A 256 -15.82 -2.89 1.47
N ILE A 257 -15.04 -3.79 0.86
CA ILE A 257 -13.59 -3.62 0.69
C ILE A 257 -13.27 -2.35 -0.12
N LEU A 258 -14.03 -2.06 -1.18
CA LEU A 258 -13.83 -0.84 -1.97
C LEU A 258 -14.17 0.42 -1.18
N MET A 259 -15.23 0.38 -0.36
CA MET A 259 -15.58 1.49 0.52
C MET A 259 -14.55 1.69 1.64
N ASP A 260 -14.02 0.62 2.23
CA ASP A 260 -12.94 0.67 3.22
C ASP A 260 -11.67 1.26 2.62
N SER A 261 -11.33 0.86 1.39
CA SER A 261 -10.21 1.39 0.62
C SER A 261 -10.28 2.92 0.45
N VAL A 262 -11.48 3.46 0.20
CA VAL A 262 -11.69 4.91 0.13
C VAL A 262 -11.56 5.57 1.50
N ASN A 263 -12.08 4.95 2.56
CA ASN A 263 -12.02 5.51 3.91
C ASN A 263 -10.58 5.61 4.44
N MET A 264 -9.76 4.59 4.17
CA MET A 264 -8.36 4.49 4.60
C MET A 264 -7.37 5.24 3.68
N ALA A 265 -7.84 5.79 2.56
CA ALA A 265 -7.02 6.56 1.64
C ALA A 265 -6.47 7.85 2.30
N PHE A 266 -5.21 8.15 2.03
CA PHE A 266 -4.49 9.35 2.40
C PHE A 266 -4.79 10.48 1.40
N CYS A 267 -6.07 10.82 1.27
CA CYS A 267 -6.56 11.91 0.44
C CYS A 267 -7.60 12.75 1.20
N THR A 268 -8.03 13.86 0.60
CA THR A 268 -8.99 14.77 1.23
C THR A 268 -10.38 14.14 1.31
N GLU A 269 -11.18 14.56 2.31
CA GLU A 269 -12.57 14.11 2.45
C GLU A 269 -13.45 14.42 1.23
N ASN A 270 -13.12 15.48 0.47
CA ASN A 270 -13.82 15.77 -0.77
C ASN A 270 -13.54 14.70 -1.85
N VAL A 271 -12.28 14.29 -2.01
CA VAL A 271 -11.90 13.20 -2.92
C VAL A 271 -12.58 11.90 -2.48
N LYS A 272 -12.55 11.57 -1.18
CA LYS A 272 -13.22 10.37 -0.66
C LYS A 272 -14.72 10.34 -0.96
N LYS A 273 -15.42 11.47 -0.83
CA LYS A 273 -16.85 11.58 -1.19
C LYS A 273 -17.10 11.32 -2.67
N GLN A 274 -16.28 11.89 -3.56
CA GLN A 274 -16.39 11.67 -5.00
C GLN A 274 -16.14 10.20 -5.37
N LEU A 275 -15.11 9.57 -4.81
CA LEU A 275 -14.79 8.16 -5.05
C LEU A 275 -15.88 7.23 -4.52
N SER A 276 -16.36 7.48 -3.29
CA SER A 276 -17.46 6.75 -2.67
C SER A 276 -18.74 6.80 -3.52
N HIS A 277 -19.02 7.95 -4.12
CA HIS A 277 -20.18 8.12 -5.01
C HIS A 277 -20.02 7.28 -6.27
N LYS A 278 -18.87 7.35 -6.96
CA LYS A 278 -18.58 6.53 -8.15
C LYS A 278 -18.73 5.03 -7.88
N ILE A 279 -18.22 4.54 -6.74
CA ILE A 279 -18.35 3.12 -6.35
C ILE A 279 -19.82 2.74 -6.14
N ARG A 280 -20.60 3.58 -5.43
CA ARG A 280 -22.03 3.33 -5.20
C ARG A 280 -22.83 3.32 -6.50
N GLU A 281 -22.55 4.24 -7.43
CA GLU A 281 -23.19 4.27 -8.74
C GLU A 281 -22.90 3.00 -9.54
N TYR A 282 -21.64 2.56 -9.57
CA TYR A 282 -21.23 1.32 -10.22
C TYR A 282 -22.00 0.12 -9.65
N PHE A 283 -22.02 -0.07 -8.32
CA PHE A 283 -22.74 -1.22 -7.74
C PHE A 283 -24.26 -1.14 -7.90
N ASN A 284 -24.84 0.06 -7.88
CA ASN A 284 -26.27 0.23 -8.12
C ASN A 284 -26.65 -0.18 -9.55
N SER A 285 -25.83 0.09 -10.57
CA SER A 285 -26.17 -0.30 -11.95
C SER A 285 -26.29 -1.82 -12.11
N PHE A 286 -25.45 -2.62 -11.44
CA PHE A 286 -25.57 -4.09 -11.46
C PHE A 286 -26.85 -4.60 -10.79
N ILE A 287 -27.38 -3.91 -9.78
CA ILE A 287 -28.64 -4.31 -9.15
C ILE A 287 -29.80 -4.08 -10.11
N PHE A 288 -29.80 -2.96 -10.85
CA PHE A 288 -30.83 -2.66 -11.85
C PHE A 288 -30.77 -3.58 -13.07
N ASP A 289 -29.58 -3.94 -13.55
CA ASP A 289 -29.43 -4.87 -14.68
C ASP A 289 -29.96 -6.28 -14.32
N ASN A 290 -29.67 -6.77 -13.11
CA ASN A 290 -30.18 -8.07 -12.63
C ASN A 290 -31.69 -8.11 -12.38
N LEU A 291 -32.35 -6.95 -12.24
CA LEU A 291 -33.82 -6.85 -12.13
C LEU A 291 -34.50 -6.79 -13.49
N ASN A 292 -33.80 -6.36 -14.54
CA ASN A 292 -34.32 -6.27 -15.90
C ASN A 292 -34.07 -7.55 -16.74
N GLU A 293 -33.22 -8.46 -16.25
CA GLU A 293 -32.94 -9.77 -16.86
C GLU A 293 -33.79 -10.93 -16.28
N LYS A 294 -34.73 -10.65 -15.37
CA LYS A 294 -35.70 -11.63 -14.82
C LYS A 294 -37.11 -11.36 -15.31
#